data_AF-A0A2C9KHF9-F1
#
_entry.id   AF-A0A2C9KHF9-F1
#
_cell.length_a   1.000
_cell.length_b   1.000
_cell.length_c   1.000
_cell.angle_alpha   90.00
_cell.angle_beta   90.00
_cell.angle_gamma   90.00
#
_symmetry.space_group_name_H-M   'P 1'
#
loop_
_entity.id
_entity.type
_entity.pdbx_description
1 polymer ?
#
loop_
_entity_poly.entity_id
_entity_poly.type
_entity_poly.pdbx_seq_one_letter_code
_entity_poly.pdbx_strand_id
1 'polypeptide(L)'
;MEVLIVVLTLIALSNAQAKFSNVNASSVFYVKEDEPVGFVIVQLEYTNPDNKSLTLKLENNGGGPFVISSNNLQLSGLLDYEASKTYKLSISLKDDASIKDLVTLNVNVLNFVDITVYNGNATLNEESPVGTIVPFNYTLENMTNRTAVYTLV
;
A
#
# COMPACT_ATOMS: atom_id res chain seq x y z
N MET A 1 -37.48 60.45 -5.18
CA MET A 1 -37.71 59.01 -4.96
C MET A 1 -36.34 58.35 -5.07
N GLU A 2 -35.67 58.14 -3.93
CA GLU A 2 -34.35 57.52 -3.94
C GLU A 2 -34.49 56.03 -4.26
N VAL A 3 -33.74 55.57 -5.27
CA VAL A 3 -33.63 54.16 -5.58
C VAL A 3 -32.51 53.60 -4.71
N LEU A 4 -32.89 52.86 -3.67
CA LEU A 4 -31.95 52.13 -2.83
C LEU A 4 -31.42 50.93 -3.63
N ILE A 5 -30.21 51.04 -4.19
CA ILE A 5 -29.51 49.90 -4.79
C ILE A 5 -28.88 49.11 -3.64
N VAL A 6 -29.54 48.03 -3.24
CA VAL A 6 -28.95 47.04 -2.33
C VAL A 6 -28.00 46.18 -3.15
N VAL A 7 -26.70 46.44 -3.05
CA VAL A 7 -25.67 45.52 -3.55
C VAL A 7 -25.63 44.34 -2.60
N LEU A 8 -26.35 43.27 -2.95
CA LEU A 8 -26.24 41.99 -2.25
C LEU A 8 -24.89 41.37 -2.67
N THR A 9 -23.84 41.58 -1.86
CA THR A 9 -22.65 40.72 -1.96
C THR A 9 -23.08 39.31 -1.60
N LEU A 10 -23.27 38.46 -2.61
CA LEU A 10 -23.38 37.02 -2.45
C LEU A 10 -22.02 36.53 -1.95
N ILE A 11 -21.80 36.58 -0.64
CA ILE A 11 -20.76 35.77 -0.02
C ILE A 11 -21.26 34.35 -0.22
N ALA A 12 -20.71 33.64 -1.21
CA ALA A 12 -20.78 32.19 -1.15
C ALA A 12 -20.13 31.82 0.19
N LEU A 13 -20.95 31.52 1.19
CA LEU A 13 -20.50 30.76 2.35
C LEU A 13 -19.92 29.49 1.72
N SER A 14 -18.61 29.41 1.61
CA SER A 14 -17.97 28.23 1.07
C SER A 14 -18.38 27.09 1.99
N ASN A 15 -19.30 26.22 1.54
CA ASN A 15 -19.59 24.99 2.26
C ASN A 15 -18.47 23.96 2.11
N ALA A 16 -17.33 24.38 1.55
CA ALA A 16 -16.24 23.53 1.13
C ALA A 16 -15.60 22.92 2.37
N GLN A 17 -16.03 21.71 2.70
CA GLN A 17 -15.47 20.94 3.79
C GLN A 17 -14.15 20.31 3.35
N ALA A 18 -13.34 19.94 4.35
CA ALA A 18 -12.12 19.20 4.10
C ALA A 18 -12.40 17.88 3.39
N LYS A 19 -11.61 17.57 2.36
CA LYS A 19 -11.82 16.41 1.49
C LYS A 19 -10.51 15.86 0.96
N PHE A 20 -10.41 14.55 0.82
CA PHE A 20 -9.30 13.93 0.09
C PHE A 20 -9.26 14.43 -1.36
N SER A 21 -8.06 14.75 -1.84
CA SER A 21 -7.83 15.36 -3.16
C SER A 21 -7.32 14.36 -4.20
N ASN A 22 -6.57 13.35 -3.75
CA ASN A 22 -5.93 12.37 -4.63
C ASN A 22 -6.45 10.94 -4.46
N VAL A 23 -7.41 10.72 -3.56
CA VAL A 23 -8.06 9.42 -3.36
C VAL A 23 -9.58 9.55 -3.23
N ASN A 24 -10.30 8.50 -3.64
CA ASN A 24 -11.74 8.41 -3.57
C ASN A 24 -12.20 6.94 -3.48
N ALA A 25 -13.51 6.69 -3.40
CA ALA A 25 -14.07 5.35 -3.23
C ALA A 25 -13.73 4.33 -4.34
N SER A 26 -13.24 4.81 -5.49
CA SER A 26 -12.79 3.99 -6.63
C SER A 26 -11.27 3.87 -6.71
N SER A 27 -10.52 4.41 -5.74
CA SER A 27 -9.07 4.29 -5.72
C SER A 27 -8.64 2.83 -5.55
N VAL A 28 -7.74 2.41 -6.44
CA VAL A 28 -7.15 1.07 -6.46
C VAL A 28 -5.64 1.21 -6.52
N PHE A 29 -4.94 0.51 -5.62
CA PHE A 29 -3.49 0.42 -5.58
C PHE A 29 -3.03 -1.00 -5.85
N TYR A 30 -1.82 -1.13 -6.38
CA TYR A 30 -1.16 -2.40 -6.61
C TYR A 30 0.20 -2.38 -5.90
N VAL A 31 0.42 -3.33 -4.99
CA VAL A 31 1.61 -3.40 -4.15
C VAL A 31 2.16 -4.80 -4.28
N LYS A 32 3.45 -4.95 -4.58
CA LYS A 32 4.06 -6.28 -4.58
C LYS A 32 4.23 -6.80 -3.18
N GLU A 33 4.17 -8.11 -3.00
CA GLU A 33 4.31 -8.69 -1.66
C GLU A 33 5.72 -8.58 -1.08
N ASP A 34 6.74 -8.44 -1.93
CA ASP A 34 8.15 -8.29 -1.54
C ASP A 34 8.52 -6.87 -1.08
N GLU A 35 7.56 -5.94 -1.09
CA GLU A 35 7.82 -4.58 -0.62
C GLU A 35 8.10 -4.56 0.89
N PRO A 36 9.13 -3.82 1.33
CA PRO A 36 9.56 -3.84 2.72
C PRO A 36 8.59 -3.09 3.65
N VAL A 37 8.69 -3.35 4.95
CA VAL A 37 8.02 -2.55 5.98
C VAL A 37 8.41 -1.07 5.83
N GLY A 38 7.42 -0.19 5.86
CA GLY A 38 7.58 1.24 5.60
C GLY A 38 7.41 1.64 4.14
N PHE A 39 7.19 0.70 3.22
CA PHE A 39 6.84 1.03 1.83
C PHE A 39 5.61 1.92 1.77
N VAL A 40 5.74 3.08 1.11
CA VAL A 40 4.67 4.06 0.95
C VAL A 40 3.83 3.71 -0.27
N ILE A 41 2.57 3.34 -0.03
CA ILE A 41 1.60 3.02 -1.08
C ILE A 41 1.13 4.30 -1.75
N VAL A 42 0.78 5.30 -0.92
CA VAL A 42 0.35 6.62 -1.38
C VAL A 42 0.56 7.65 -0.27
N GLN A 43 1.00 8.84 -0.66
CA GLN A 43 0.96 10.03 0.18
C GLN A 43 -0.44 10.65 0.06
N LEU A 44 -1.17 10.77 1.17
CA LEU A 44 -2.53 11.28 1.18
C LEU A 44 -2.55 12.81 1.13
N GLU A 45 -3.30 13.35 0.17
CA GLU A 45 -3.51 14.78 0.00
C GLU A 45 -4.97 15.14 0.27
N TYR A 46 -5.19 16.32 0.85
CA TYR A 46 -6.52 16.82 1.16
C TYR A 46 -6.59 18.34 1.10
N THR A 47 -7.76 18.86 0.78
CA THR A 47 -8.08 20.28 0.93
C THR A 47 -8.63 20.53 2.32
N ASN A 48 -8.33 21.70 2.87
CA ASN A 48 -8.86 22.14 4.17
C ASN A 48 -9.22 23.64 4.12
N PRO A 49 -10.34 24.01 3.46
CA PRO A 49 -10.71 25.41 3.28
C PRO A 49 -11.00 26.16 4.59
N ASP A 50 -11.45 25.43 5.62
CA ASP A 50 -11.76 25.98 6.94
C ASP A 50 -10.51 26.16 7.83
N ASN A 51 -9.33 25.71 7.37
CA ASN A 51 -8.07 25.71 8.13
C ASN A 51 -8.20 25.13 9.56
N LYS A 52 -9.12 24.17 9.76
CA LYS A 52 -9.28 23.49 11.05
C LYS A 52 -8.17 22.48 11.28
N SER A 53 -7.91 22.14 12.54
CA SER A 53 -7.03 21.01 12.84
C SER A 53 -7.68 19.72 12.33
N LEU A 54 -6.98 19.00 11.45
CA LEU A 54 -7.43 17.75 10.87
C LEU A 54 -6.48 16.62 11.22
N THR A 55 -7.05 15.46 11.51
CA THR A 55 -6.32 14.22 11.75
C THR A 55 -6.73 13.20 10.69
N LEU A 56 -5.73 12.56 10.07
CA LEU A 56 -5.93 11.38 9.25
C LEU A 56 -6.02 10.14 10.14
N LYS A 57 -6.97 9.25 9.85
CA LYS A 57 -7.11 7.98 10.57
C LYS A 57 -7.39 6.83 9.60
N LEU A 58 -6.74 5.70 9.85
CA LEU A 58 -7.10 4.42 9.26
C LEU A 58 -8.22 3.82 10.12
N GLU A 59 -9.44 3.85 9.60
CA GLU A 59 -10.64 3.35 10.30
C GLU A 59 -10.73 1.83 10.19
N ASN A 60 -10.37 1.28 9.01
CA ASN A 60 -10.30 -0.15 8.76
C ASN A 60 -9.06 -0.45 7.93
N ASN A 61 -8.20 -1.36 8.42
CA ASN A 61 -7.03 -1.84 7.71
C ASN A 61 -7.31 -3.13 6.89
N GLY A 62 -8.57 -3.58 6.82
CA GLY A 62 -8.95 -4.79 6.10
C GLY A 62 -8.32 -6.06 6.68
N GLY A 63 -7.84 -6.03 7.93
CA GLY A 63 -7.08 -7.12 8.55
C GLY A 63 -5.62 -7.22 8.11
N GLY A 64 -5.15 -6.31 7.24
CA GLY A 64 -3.79 -6.31 6.71
C GLY A 64 -2.81 -5.39 7.43
N PRO A 65 -1.52 -5.46 7.06
CA PRO A 65 -0.43 -4.73 7.70
C PRO A 65 -0.32 -3.29 7.18
N PHE A 66 -1.36 -2.48 7.37
CA PHE A 66 -1.40 -1.09 6.91
C PHE A 66 -1.45 -0.10 8.06
N VAL A 67 -0.78 1.05 7.88
CA VAL A 67 -0.80 2.17 8.83
C VAL A 67 -0.76 3.50 8.09
N ILE A 68 -1.26 4.56 8.74
CA ILE A 68 -1.03 5.93 8.30
C ILE A 68 0.06 6.57 9.17
N SER A 69 1.14 7.05 8.56
CA SER A 69 2.22 7.78 9.22
C SER A 69 2.58 9.03 8.42
N SER A 70 2.52 10.22 9.04
CA SER A 70 2.88 11.50 8.39
C SER A 70 2.22 11.69 7.03
N ASN A 71 0.90 11.43 6.95
CA ASN A 71 0.08 11.42 5.73
C ASN A 71 0.34 10.27 4.74
N ASN A 72 1.29 9.39 4.98
CA ASN A 72 1.53 8.24 4.11
C ASN A 72 0.69 7.05 4.55
N LEU A 73 -0.08 6.48 3.64
CA LEU A 73 -0.56 5.12 3.77
C LEU A 73 0.61 4.19 3.40
N GLN A 74 1.07 3.40 4.35
CA GLN A 74 2.28 2.58 4.21
C GLN A 74 2.13 1.21 4.89
N LEU A 75 3.04 0.30 4.56
CA LEU A 75 3.12 -1.02 5.18
C LEU A 75 3.70 -0.96 6.60
N SER A 76 3.05 -1.63 7.54
CA SER A 76 3.54 -1.87 8.92
C SER A 76 4.08 -3.28 9.14
N GLY A 77 4.00 -4.13 8.10
CA GLY A 77 4.39 -5.53 8.09
C GLY A 77 4.45 -6.03 6.64
N LEU A 78 4.94 -7.25 6.45
CA LEU A 78 5.04 -7.87 5.13
C LEU A 78 3.67 -8.33 4.63
N LEU A 79 3.48 -8.26 3.32
CA LEU A 79 2.34 -8.84 2.63
C LEU A 79 2.66 -10.29 2.26
N ASP A 80 1.61 -11.06 2.00
CA ASP A 80 1.67 -12.46 1.56
C ASP A 80 0.49 -12.65 0.61
N TYR A 81 0.78 -12.76 -0.68
CA TYR A 81 -0.20 -12.86 -1.76
C TYR A 81 -1.01 -14.16 -1.66
N GLU A 82 -0.37 -15.26 -1.26
CA GLU A 82 -0.98 -16.56 -1.04
C GLU A 82 -1.99 -16.52 0.12
N ALA A 83 -1.66 -15.80 1.19
CA ALA A 83 -2.56 -15.60 2.31
C ALA A 83 -3.72 -14.64 1.97
N SER A 84 -3.44 -13.53 1.27
CA SER A 84 -4.44 -12.51 0.96
C SER A 84 -4.07 -11.66 -0.25
N LYS A 85 -4.87 -11.78 -1.30
CA LYS A 85 -4.64 -11.09 -2.58
C LYS A 85 -5.16 -9.66 -2.61
N THR A 86 -6.12 -9.32 -1.76
CA THR A 86 -6.78 -8.01 -1.77
C THR A 86 -7.16 -7.55 -0.37
N TYR A 87 -7.09 -6.23 -0.16
CA TYR A 87 -7.51 -5.57 1.08
C TYR A 87 -8.41 -4.39 0.78
N LYS A 88 -9.48 -4.26 1.55
CA LYS A 88 -10.40 -3.12 1.50
C LYS A 88 -10.19 -2.26 2.74
N LEU A 89 -9.63 -1.08 2.55
CA LEU A 89 -9.27 -0.15 3.62
C LEU A 89 -10.31 0.98 3.70
N SER A 90 -10.51 1.56 4.87
CA SER A 90 -11.21 2.83 4.99
C SER A 90 -10.39 3.83 5.80
N ILE A 91 -10.31 5.05 5.27
CA ILE A 91 -9.57 6.16 5.87
C ILE A 91 -10.47 7.36 6.05
N SER A 92 -10.26 8.11 7.12
CA SER A 92 -11.04 9.31 7.43
C SER A 92 -10.15 10.53 7.61
N LEU A 93 -10.71 11.68 7.21
CA LEU A 93 -10.30 13.00 7.70
C LEU A 93 -11.28 13.40 8.77
N LYS A 94 -10.79 13.72 9.96
CA LYS A 94 -11.62 14.16 11.09
C LYS A 94 -11.07 15.44 11.71
N ASP A 95 -11.97 16.33 12.13
CA ASP A 95 -11.64 17.35 13.14
C ASP A 95 -12.05 16.84 14.52
N ASP A 96 -11.90 17.69 15.55
CA ASP A 96 -12.24 17.33 16.94
C ASP A 96 -13.73 17.02 17.14
N ALA A 97 -14.61 17.41 16.21
CA ALA A 97 -16.05 17.26 16.32
C ALA A 97 -16.61 16.11 15.48
N SER A 98 -16.12 15.92 14.24
CA SER A 98 -16.68 14.94 13.31
C SER A 98 -15.72 14.49 12.21
N ILE A 99 -16.05 13.36 11.59
CA ILE A 99 -15.52 12.98 10.29
C ILE A 99 -15.99 14.00 9.24
N LYS A 100 -15.07 14.46 8.39
CA LYS A 100 -15.31 15.38 7.26
C LYS A 100 -15.36 14.65 5.93
N ASP A 101 -14.51 13.65 5.79
CA ASP A 101 -14.49 12.80 4.62
C ASP A 101 -14.11 11.38 5.01
N LEU A 102 -14.72 10.41 4.33
CA LEU A 102 -14.51 8.99 4.54
C LEU A 102 -14.36 8.33 3.18
N VAL A 103 -13.20 7.75 2.94
CA VAL A 103 -12.87 7.11 1.66
C VAL A 103 -12.56 5.64 1.90
N THR A 104 -13.03 4.80 0.98
CA THR A 104 -12.67 3.39 0.91
C THR A 104 -11.64 3.19 -0.20
N LEU A 105 -10.56 2.46 0.08
CA LEU A 105 -9.50 2.16 -0.85
C LEU A 105 -9.41 0.65 -1.06
N ASN A 106 -9.02 0.22 -2.27
CA ASN A 106 -8.70 -1.17 -2.53
C ASN A 106 -7.21 -1.31 -2.80
N VAL A 107 -6.56 -2.26 -2.13
CA VAL A 107 -5.17 -2.63 -2.37
C VAL A 107 -5.15 -4.04 -2.91
N ASN A 108 -4.60 -4.22 -4.11
CA ASN A 108 -4.34 -5.53 -4.70
C ASN A 108 -2.87 -5.87 -4.47
N VAL A 109 -2.63 -7.08 -3.97
CA VAL A 109 -1.28 -7.62 -3.83
C VAL A 109 -0.87 -8.23 -5.17
N LEU A 110 0.34 -7.89 -5.62
CA LEU A 110 0.96 -8.50 -6.77
C LEU A 110 1.91 -9.60 -6.28
N ASN A 111 1.73 -10.78 -6.84
CA ASN A 111 2.58 -11.93 -6.59
C ASN A 111 4.04 -11.61 -6.98
N PHE A 112 4.99 -11.95 -6.11
CA PHE A 112 6.41 -11.93 -6.33
C PHE A 112 7.01 -13.33 -6.18
N VAL A 113 8.17 -13.56 -6.79
CA VAL A 113 8.80 -14.89 -6.73
C VAL A 113 9.46 -15.10 -5.39
N ASP A 114 8.91 -16.03 -4.62
CA ASP A 114 9.55 -16.54 -3.42
C ASP A 114 10.57 -17.61 -3.74
N ILE A 115 11.83 -17.31 -3.44
CA ILE A 115 12.95 -18.24 -3.56
C ILE A 115 13.38 -18.65 -2.16
N THR A 116 13.10 -19.89 -1.78
CA THR A 116 13.72 -20.49 -0.61
C THR A 116 14.94 -21.28 -1.06
N VAL A 117 16.12 -20.82 -0.65
CA VAL A 117 17.38 -21.55 -0.85
C VAL A 117 17.61 -22.47 0.34
N TYR A 118 17.74 -23.77 0.09
CA TYR A 118 18.13 -24.71 1.14
C TYR A 118 19.65 -24.79 1.20
N ASN A 119 20.23 -24.23 2.27
CA ASN A 119 21.64 -24.42 2.59
C ASN A 119 21.85 -25.85 3.11
N GLY A 120 22.08 -26.79 2.19
CA GLY A 120 22.51 -28.14 2.48
C GLY A 120 24.02 -28.30 2.33
N ASN A 121 24.61 -29.24 3.07
CA ASN A 121 25.96 -29.72 2.81
C ASN A 121 25.87 -30.75 1.68
N ALA A 122 26.59 -30.53 0.58
CA ALA A 122 26.81 -31.57 -0.42
C ALA A 122 28.17 -32.21 -0.15
N THR A 123 28.21 -33.53 0.03
CA THR A 123 29.45 -34.30 0.09
C THR A 123 29.74 -34.86 -1.30
N LEU A 124 30.87 -34.48 -1.89
CA LEU A 124 31.42 -35.15 -3.07
C LEU A 124 32.54 -36.09 -2.68
N ASN A 125 32.69 -37.16 -3.45
CA ASN A 125 33.88 -37.98 -3.42
C ASN A 125 35.04 -37.17 -4.02
N GLU A 126 36.23 -37.28 -3.44
CA GLU A 126 37.44 -36.65 -3.97
C GLU A 126 37.82 -37.16 -5.37
N GLU A 127 37.36 -38.37 -5.73
CA GLU A 127 37.59 -38.98 -7.05
C GLU A 127 36.52 -38.64 -8.10
N SER A 128 35.64 -37.67 -7.81
CA SER A 128 34.58 -37.29 -8.74
C SER A 128 35.15 -36.70 -10.05
N PRO A 129 34.73 -37.20 -11.22
CA PRO A 129 35.27 -36.75 -12.50
C PRO A 129 34.86 -35.30 -12.81
N VAL A 130 35.62 -34.65 -13.69
CA VAL A 130 35.31 -33.30 -14.20
C VAL A 130 33.91 -33.32 -14.82
N GLY A 131 33.07 -32.36 -14.41
CA GLY A 131 31.66 -32.26 -14.82
C GLY A 131 30.68 -32.92 -13.86
N THR A 132 31.13 -33.45 -12.71
CA THR A 132 30.22 -33.91 -11.65
C THR A 132 29.35 -32.77 -11.16
N ILE A 133 28.03 -32.98 -11.20
CA ILE A 133 27.04 -32.00 -10.74
C ILE A 133 26.98 -32.02 -9.22
N VAL A 134 27.13 -30.85 -8.59
CA VAL A 134 26.88 -30.66 -7.16
C VAL A 134 25.41 -30.28 -6.99
N PRO A 135 24.58 -31.12 -6.32
CA PRO A 135 23.18 -30.80 -6.11
C PRO A 135 23.04 -29.62 -5.15
N PHE A 136 22.31 -28.59 -5.57
CA PHE A 136 21.82 -27.52 -4.73
C PHE A 136 20.29 -27.60 -4.71
N ASN A 137 19.71 -27.59 -3.51
CA ASN A 137 18.26 -27.66 -3.36
C ASN A 137 17.70 -26.25 -3.17
N TYR A 138 16.67 -25.92 -3.93
CA TYR A 138 15.89 -24.70 -3.77
C TYR A 138 14.43 -25.03 -4.06
N THR A 139 13.52 -24.28 -3.46
CA THR A 139 12.10 -24.31 -3.83
C THR A 139 11.73 -22.93 -4.36
N LEU A 140 11.09 -22.94 -5.53
CA LEU A 140 10.34 -21.79 -6.03
C LEU A 140 8.89 -22.05 -5.68
N GLU A 141 8.35 -21.30 -4.73
CA GLU A 141 6.94 -21.41 -4.45
C GLU A 141 6.15 -20.78 -5.61
N ASN A 142 5.05 -21.43 -6.01
CA ASN A 142 4.06 -20.91 -6.95
C ASN A 142 4.52 -20.57 -8.39
N MET A 143 5.51 -21.28 -8.91
CA MET A 143 5.96 -21.12 -10.30
C MET A 143 5.91 -22.43 -11.10
N THR A 144 4.90 -22.59 -11.95
CA THR A 144 4.99 -23.50 -13.10
C THR A 144 5.77 -22.81 -14.23
N ASN A 145 6.73 -23.50 -14.86
CA ASN A 145 7.46 -23.10 -16.07
C ASN A 145 8.47 -21.93 -15.97
N ARG A 146 9.24 -21.79 -14.89
CA ARG A 146 10.39 -20.87 -14.87
C ARG A 146 11.69 -21.58 -14.52
N THR A 147 12.75 -21.27 -15.27
CA THR A 147 14.10 -21.78 -15.08
C THR A 147 14.88 -20.82 -14.18
N ALA A 148 15.42 -21.31 -13.06
CA ALA A 148 16.39 -20.56 -12.27
C ALA A 148 17.80 -20.83 -12.83
N VAL A 149 18.58 -19.76 -13.05
CA VAL A 149 19.96 -19.83 -13.54
C VAL A 149 20.87 -19.35 -12.41
N TYR A 150 21.76 -20.21 -11.94
CA TYR A 150 22.71 -19.89 -10.87
C TYR A 150 24.14 -19.82 -11.41
N THR A 151 24.91 -18.87 -10.90
CA THR A 151 26.36 -18.78 -11.14
C THR A 151 27.05 -18.96 -9.79
N LEU A 152 27.98 -19.90 -9.71
CA LEU A 152 28.86 -20.04 -8.55
C LEU A 152 29.92 -18.93 -8.66
N VAL A 153 30.00 -18.03 -7.66
CA VAL A 153 31.06 -17.02 -7.54
C VAL A 153 32.16 -17.50 -6.61
#